data_AF-A0A519TGC7-F1
#
_entry.id   AF-A0A519TGC7-F1
#
_cell.length_a   1.000
_cell.length_b   1.000
_cell.length_c   1.000
_cell.angle_alpha   90.00
_cell.angle_beta   90.00
_cell.angle_gamma   90.00
#
_symmetry.space_group_name_H-M   'P 1'
#
loop_
_entity.id
_entity.type
_entity.pdbx_description
1 polymer ?
#
loop_
_entity_poly.entity_id
_entity_poly.type
_entity_poly.pdbx_seq_one_letter_code
_entity_poly.pdbx_strand_id
1 'polypeptide(L)'
;MNKGKLNKDEKQAELSKYRDLVLATLDYYIENKVMQIKSADFNSDEHYKGLKIQTEEHYQKGSLTRLKQWFRDLTEMQLETGDLKFNKYLQDKTKYDIDIFKSYFQRIDKVIEKGKITTVNQFYDINMMVDQHCQTEPVDNEKIGILNRLLSKYEQRKTRKPTA
;
A
#
# COMPACT_ATOMS: atom_id res chain seq x y z
N MET A 1 14.94 19.93 0.76
CA MET A 1 15.88 18.88 0.31
C MET A 1 15.81 18.80 -1.21
N ASN A 2 16.85 19.25 -1.90
CA ASN A 2 16.97 19.09 -3.35
C ASN A 2 16.97 17.59 -3.67
N LYS A 3 15.91 17.09 -4.31
CA LYS A 3 15.95 15.78 -4.98
C LYS A 3 16.92 15.95 -6.15
N GLY A 4 18.19 15.62 -5.93
CA GLY A 4 19.19 15.57 -6.98
C GLY A 4 18.67 14.70 -8.13
N LYS A 5 18.84 15.19 -9.36
CA LYS A 5 18.53 14.41 -10.57
C LYS A 5 19.35 13.13 -10.51
N LEU A 6 18.68 11.97 -10.48
CA LEU A 6 19.35 10.67 -10.49
C LEU A 6 20.34 10.62 -11.64
N ASN A 7 21.53 10.08 -11.37
CA ASN A 7 22.48 9.78 -12.43
C ASN A 7 21.95 8.61 -13.29
N LYS A 8 22.63 8.32 -14.40
CA LYS A 8 22.16 7.31 -15.35
C LYS A 8 22.05 5.90 -14.72
N ASP A 9 23.03 5.54 -13.89
CA ASP A 9 23.12 4.22 -13.29
C ASP A 9 22.10 4.05 -12.16
N GLU A 10 21.91 5.09 -11.33
CA GLU A 10 20.86 5.16 -10.32
C GLU A 10 19.47 5.07 -10.95
N LYS A 11 19.24 5.78 -12.06
CA LYS A 11 17.98 5.71 -12.79
C LYS A 11 17.73 4.29 -13.34
N GLN A 12 18.77 3.64 -13.87
CA GLN A 12 18.66 2.28 -14.40
C GLN A 12 18.41 1.24 -13.30
N ALA A 13 19.06 1.39 -12.15
CA ALA A 13 18.82 0.56 -10.96
C ALA A 13 17.38 0.73 -10.45
N GLU A 14 16.89 1.96 -10.34
CA GLU A 14 15.51 2.25 -9.96
C GLU A 14 14.50 1.71 -10.99
N LEU A 15 14.80 1.82 -12.29
CA LEU A 15 13.97 1.23 -13.35
C LEU A 15 13.84 -0.28 -13.18
N SER A 16 14.97 -0.96 -12.96
CA SER A 16 15.00 -2.42 -12.80
C SER A 16 14.26 -2.83 -11.53
N LYS A 17 14.48 -2.11 -10.43
CA LYS A 17 13.76 -2.32 -9.17
C LYS A 17 12.24 -2.23 -9.34
N TYR A 18 11.74 -1.14 -9.93
CA TYR A 18 10.29 -0.97 -10.06
C TYR A 18 9.67 -1.88 -11.11
N ARG A 19 10.40 -2.28 -12.16
CA ARG A 19 9.97 -3.35 -13.06
C ARG A 19 9.75 -4.65 -12.28
N ASP A 20 10.77 -5.08 -11.55
CA ASP A 20 10.75 -6.36 -10.84
C ASP A 20 9.68 -6.38 -9.73
N LEU A 21 9.49 -5.26 -9.03
CA LEU A 21 8.41 -5.09 -8.05
C LEU A 21 7.03 -5.19 -8.68
N VAL A 22 6.77 -4.53 -9.82
CA VAL A 22 5.48 -4.63 -10.52
C VAL A 22 5.22 -6.05 -10.99
N LEU A 23 6.23 -6.70 -11.59
CA LEU A 23 6.11 -8.09 -12.03
C LEU A 23 5.82 -9.04 -10.85
N ALA A 24 6.52 -8.87 -9.74
CA ALA A 24 6.27 -9.66 -8.53
C ALA A 24 4.86 -9.43 -7.97
N THR A 25 4.36 -8.19 -7.98
CA THR A 25 2.96 -7.91 -7.57
C THR A 25 1.95 -8.65 -8.45
N LEU A 26 2.13 -8.62 -9.78
CA LEU A 26 1.25 -9.33 -10.71
C LEU A 26 1.35 -10.85 -10.55
N ASP A 27 2.55 -11.38 -10.29
CA ASP A 27 2.74 -12.80 -9.97
C ASP A 27 2.00 -13.18 -8.69
N TYR A 28 2.07 -12.35 -7.65
CA TYR A 28 1.33 -12.59 -6.41
C TYR A 28 -0.17 -12.67 -6.66
N TYR A 29 -0.72 -11.80 -7.52
CA TYR A 29 -2.15 -11.80 -7.85
C TYR A 29 -2.57 -13.10 -8.53
N ILE A 30 -1.77 -13.56 -9.49
CA ILE A 30 -2.02 -14.80 -10.23
C ILE A 30 -1.86 -16.01 -9.29
N GLU A 31 -0.77 -16.09 -8.53
CA GLU A 31 -0.43 -17.23 -7.68
C GLU A 31 -1.43 -17.39 -6.51
N ASN A 32 -1.91 -16.28 -5.94
CA ASN A 32 -2.81 -16.28 -4.78
C ASN A 32 -4.29 -16.06 -5.15
N LYS A 33 -4.61 -16.06 -6.45
CA LYS A 33 -5.97 -15.86 -6.96
C LYS A 33 -6.63 -14.57 -6.45
N VAL A 34 -5.85 -13.52 -6.25
CA VAL A 34 -6.33 -12.23 -5.77
C VAL A 34 -7.21 -11.60 -6.85
N MET A 35 -8.42 -11.16 -6.49
CA MET A 35 -9.37 -10.53 -7.41
C MET A 35 -9.65 -11.36 -8.68
N GLN A 36 -9.66 -12.69 -8.57
CA GLN A 36 -9.97 -13.53 -9.72
C GLN A 36 -11.44 -13.37 -10.15
N ILE A 37 -11.60 -12.70 -11.29
CA ILE A 37 -12.87 -12.53 -11.98
C ILE A 37 -12.73 -13.18 -13.36
N LYS A 38 -13.72 -13.99 -13.72
CA LYS A 38 -13.87 -14.58 -15.06
C LYS A 38 -15.30 -14.43 -15.52
N SER A 39 -15.50 -13.76 -16.65
CA SER A 39 -16.77 -13.60 -17.34
C SER A 39 -16.60 -13.99 -18.81
N ALA A 40 -17.66 -13.85 -19.62
CA ALA A 40 -17.59 -14.12 -21.06
C ALA A 40 -16.57 -13.20 -21.78
N ASP A 41 -16.42 -11.96 -21.31
CA ASP A 41 -15.62 -10.92 -21.98
C ASP A 41 -14.33 -10.56 -21.22
N PHE A 42 -14.11 -11.13 -20.03
CA PHE A 42 -12.98 -10.76 -19.19
C PHE A 42 -12.40 -11.96 -18.43
N ASN A 43 -11.07 -12.05 -18.45
CA ASN A 43 -10.31 -12.99 -17.64
C ASN A 43 -9.18 -12.24 -16.92
N SER A 44 -9.29 -12.14 -15.60
CA SER A 44 -8.29 -11.49 -14.73
C SER A 44 -6.88 -12.06 -14.91
N ASP A 45 -6.71 -13.37 -15.04
CA ASP A 45 -5.39 -13.98 -15.24
C ASP A 45 -4.76 -13.56 -16.58
N GLU A 46 -5.56 -13.47 -17.65
CA GLU A 46 -5.10 -12.99 -18.95
C GLU A 46 -4.79 -11.48 -18.90
N HIS A 47 -5.63 -10.72 -18.19
CA HIS A 47 -5.40 -9.30 -17.98
C HIS A 47 -4.07 -9.05 -17.25
N TYR A 48 -3.79 -9.77 -16.15
CA TYR A 48 -2.53 -9.65 -15.41
C TYR A 48 -1.32 -10.07 -16.25
N LYS A 49 -1.44 -11.13 -17.07
CA LYS A 49 -0.39 -11.49 -18.05
C LYS A 49 -0.14 -10.37 -19.06
N GLY A 50 -1.20 -9.70 -19.53
CA GLY A 50 -1.09 -8.52 -20.38
C GLY A 50 -0.37 -7.35 -19.71
N LEU A 51 -0.66 -7.10 -18.43
CA LEU A 51 0.03 -6.07 -17.66
C LEU A 51 1.53 -6.38 -17.47
N LYS A 52 1.91 -7.66 -17.34
CA LYS A 52 3.33 -8.04 -17.31
C LYS A 52 4.06 -7.66 -18.60
N ILE A 53 3.43 -7.86 -19.76
CA ILE A 53 3.99 -7.44 -21.06
C ILE A 53 4.16 -5.91 -21.10
N GLN A 54 3.13 -5.16 -20.72
CA GLN A 54 3.20 -3.70 -20.68
C GLN A 54 4.26 -3.17 -19.69
N THR A 55 4.49 -3.89 -18.59
CA THR A 55 5.55 -3.57 -17.62
C THR A 55 6.92 -3.62 -18.28
N GLU A 56 7.19 -4.65 -19.09
CA GLU A 56 8.44 -4.75 -19.86
C GLU A 56 8.55 -3.63 -20.88
N GLU A 57 7.47 -3.29 -21.59
CA GLU A 57 7.51 -2.15 -22.52
C GLU A 57 7.85 -0.83 -21.83
N HIS A 58 7.28 -0.58 -20.65
CA HIS A 58 7.59 0.62 -19.87
C HIS A 58 9.05 0.62 -19.39
N TYR A 59 9.59 -0.54 -19.02
CA TYR A 59 10.99 -0.70 -18.67
C TYR A 59 11.92 -0.39 -19.86
N GLN A 60 11.67 -0.99 -21.03
CA GLN A 60 12.48 -0.74 -22.23
C GLN A 60 12.43 0.73 -22.68
N LYS A 61 11.28 1.39 -22.50
CA LYS A 61 11.12 2.84 -22.77
C LYS A 61 11.73 3.74 -21.68
N GLY A 62 12.30 3.18 -20.61
CA GLY A 62 12.90 3.94 -19.49
C GLY A 62 11.87 4.76 -18.70
N SER A 63 10.61 4.33 -18.66
CA SER A 63 9.46 5.06 -18.10
C SER A 63 9.33 4.89 -16.58
N LEU A 64 10.33 5.36 -15.82
CA LEU A 64 10.43 5.15 -14.37
C LEU A 64 9.19 5.66 -13.61
N THR A 65 8.71 6.87 -13.92
CA THR A 65 7.53 7.45 -13.26
C THR A 65 6.30 6.56 -13.43
N ARG A 66 6.13 5.93 -14.60
CA ARG A 66 4.99 5.05 -14.89
C ARG A 66 5.07 3.77 -14.07
N LEU A 67 6.25 3.14 -13.97
CA LEU A 67 6.46 1.95 -13.15
C LEU A 67 6.25 2.22 -11.66
N LYS A 68 6.70 3.38 -11.15
CA LYS A 68 6.44 3.80 -9.77
C LYS A 68 4.94 3.96 -9.49
N GLN A 69 4.22 4.59 -10.42
CA GLN A 69 2.79 4.78 -10.31
C GLN A 69 2.05 3.44 -10.32
N TRP A 70 2.38 2.55 -11.27
CA TRP A 70 1.79 1.21 -11.34
C TRP A 70 2.05 0.40 -10.08
N PHE A 71 3.27 0.44 -9.54
CA PHE A 71 3.55 -0.26 -8.29
C PHE A 71 2.70 0.29 -7.14
N ARG A 72 2.50 1.62 -7.06
CA ARG A 72 1.62 2.22 -6.05
C ARG A 72 0.18 1.76 -6.20
N ASP A 73 -0.36 1.81 -7.42
CA ASP A 73 -1.78 1.49 -7.68
C ASP A 73 -2.05 -0.01 -7.45
N LEU A 74 -1.13 -0.87 -7.89
CA LEU A 74 -1.21 -2.31 -7.70
C LEU A 74 -0.91 -2.76 -6.26
N THR A 75 -0.54 -1.87 -5.34
CA THR A 75 -0.30 -2.24 -3.93
C THR A 75 -1.30 -1.61 -2.96
N GLU A 76 -2.20 -0.76 -3.47
CA GLU A 76 -3.20 -0.06 -2.66
C GLU A 76 -4.10 -1.03 -1.89
N MET A 77 -4.64 -2.05 -2.56
CA MET A 77 -5.49 -3.05 -1.91
C MET A 77 -4.76 -3.82 -0.79
N GLN A 78 -3.49 -4.16 -0.98
CA GLN A 78 -2.70 -4.88 0.02
C GLN A 78 -2.42 -3.98 1.24
N LEU A 79 -2.22 -2.68 1.01
CA LEU A 79 -2.11 -1.70 2.10
C LEU A 79 -3.42 -1.60 2.88
N GLU A 80 -4.55 -1.56 2.17
CA GLU A 80 -5.86 -1.43 2.79
C GLU A 80 -6.23 -2.65 3.64
N THR A 81 -6.02 -3.84 3.07
CA THR A 81 -6.35 -5.11 3.72
C THR A 81 -5.32 -5.54 4.77
N GLY A 82 -4.19 -4.85 4.89
CA GLY A 82 -3.14 -5.22 5.84
C GLY A 82 -2.46 -6.54 5.49
N ASP A 83 -2.30 -6.83 4.20
CA ASP A 83 -1.75 -8.10 3.72
C ASP A 83 -0.22 -8.20 3.97
N LEU A 84 0.20 -8.44 5.22
CA LEU A 84 1.62 -8.43 5.59
C LEU A 84 2.43 -9.52 4.89
N LYS A 85 1.80 -10.66 4.54
CA LYS A 85 2.47 -11.72 3.77
C LYS A 85 2.84 -11.26 2.36
N PHE A 86 2.12 -10.28 1.79
CA PHE A 86 2.46 -9.71 0.49
C PHE A 86 3.79 -8.94 0.53
N ASN A 87 4.04 -8.15 1.58
CA ASN A 87 5.33 -7.45 1.70
C ASN A 87 6.49 -8.44 1.80
N LYS A 88 6.31 -9.51 2.58
CA LYS A 88 7.29 -10.60 2.67
C LYS A 88 7.50 -11.28 1.32
N TYR A 89 6.43 -11.57 0.59
CA TYR A 89 6.52 -12.13 -0.76
C TYR A 89 7.34 -11.23 -1.70
N LEU A 90 7.12 -9.92 -1.70
CA LEU A 90 7.91 -8.98 -2.51
C LEU A 90 9.39 -9.03 -2.15
N GLN A 91 9.73 -9.01 -0.86
CA GLN A 91 11.13 -9.11 -0.39
C GLN A 91 11.76 -10.43 -0.81
N ASP A 92 11.05 -11.55 -0.65
CA ASP A 92 11.55 -12.88 -0.97
C ASP A 92 11.74 -13.08 -2.48
N LYS A 93 10.80 -12.58 -3.30
CA LYS A 93 10.82 -12.73 -4.76
C LYS A 93 11.85 -11.82 -5.42
N THR A 94 11.96 -10.57 -4.96
CA THR A 94 12.78 -9.54 -5.63
C THR A 94 14.11 -9.26 -4.96
N LYS A 95 14.29 -9.72 -3.70
CA LYS A 95 15.47 -9.43 -2.85
C LYS A 95 15.69 -7.95 -2.55
N TYR A 96 14.72 -7.08 -2.86
CA TYR A 96 14.79 -5.68 -2.46
C TYR A 96 14.37 -5.49 -1.01
N ASP A 97 15.10 -4.64 -0.30
CA ASP A 97 14.66 -4.05 0.95
C ASP A 97 13.53 -3.06 0.65
N ILE A 98 12.30 -3.55 0.76
CA ILE A 98 11.07 -2.77 0.61
C ILE A 98 10.15 -3.05 1.77
N ASP A 99 9.51 -1.99 2.24
CA ASP A 99 8.41 -2.05 3.19
C ASP A 99 7.34 -1.08 2.71
N ILE A 100 6.31 -1.64 2.06
CA ILE A 100 5.19 -0.85 1.53
C ILE A 100 4.34 -0.26 2.66
N PHE A 101 4.32 -0.91 3.83
CA PHE A 101 3.52 -0.52 5.00
C PHE A 101 4.24 0.51 5.89
N LYS A 102 5.57 0.66 5.76
CA LYS A 102 6.39 1.57 6.57
C LYS A 102 5.77 2.95 6.74
N SER A 103 5.39 3.56 5.61
CA SER A 103 4.86 4.93 5.61
C SER A 103 3.46 4.99 6.23
N TYR A 104 2.70 3.90 6.18
CA TYR A 104 1.40 3.79 6.82
C TYR A 104 1.55 3.71 8.35
N PHE A 105 2.35 2.76 8.85
CA PHE A 105 2.58 2.62 10.29
C PHE A 105 3.22 3.85 10.91
N GLN A 106 4.21 4.48 10.24
CA GLN A 106 4.80 5.73 10.72
C GLN A 106 3.80 6.89 10.82
N ARG A 107 2.75 6.93 9.98
CA ARG A 107 1.68 7.94 10.11
C ARG A 107 0.82 7.66 11.32
N ILE A 108 0.49 6.40 11.57
CA ILE A 108 -0.30 5.97 12.72
C ILE A 108 0.43 6.29 14.02
N ASP A 109 1.70 5.89 14.12
CA ASP A 109 2.52 6.13 15.31
C ASP A 109 2.54 7.62 15.66
N LYS A 110 2.76 8.48 14.66
CA LYS A 110 2.69 9.95 14.84
C LYS A 110 1.33 10.45 15.32
N VAL A 111 0.23 9.83 14.90
CA VAL A 111 -1.12 10.19 15.37
C VAL A 111 -1.34 9.75 16.81
N ILE A 112 -0.85 8.57 17.18
CA ILE A 112 -0.90 8.03 18.55
C ILE A 112 -0.06 8.91 19.49
N GLU A 113 1.19 9.19 19.15
CA GLU A 113 2.09 10.07 19.91
C GLU A 113 1.48 11.46 20.14
N LYS A 114 0.85 12.02 19.10
CA LYS A 114 0.16 13.32 19.18
C LYS A 114 -1.12 13.26 20.00
N GLY A 115 -1.68 12.07 20.23
CA GLY A 115 -2.92 11.86 20.97
C GLY A 115 -4.18 12.45 20.31
N LYS A 116 -4.12 12.84 19.03
CA LYS A 116 -5.26 13.43 18.32
C LYS A 116 -5.22 13.23 16.80
N ILE A 117 -6.37 12.84 16.27
CA ILE A 117 -6.70 12.94 14.84
C ILE A 117 -7.05 14.39 14.51
N THR A 118 -6.50 14.88 13.39
CA THR A 118 -6.67 16.25 12.88
C THR A 118 -7.19 16.33 11.45
N THR A 119 -7.05 15.26 10.66
CA THR A 119 -7.52 15.21 9.27
C THR A 119 -8.38 13.98 9.01
N VAL A 120 -9.19 14.04 7.96
CA VAL A 120 -10.01 12.90 7.52
C VAL A 120 -9.13 11.71 7.10
N ASN A 121 -7.99 11.95 6.45
CA ASN A 121 -7.07 10.86 6.09
C ASN A 121 -6.50 10.15 7.32
N GLN A 122 -6.19 10.88 8.39
CA GLN A 122 -5.77 10.27 9.65
C GLN A 122 -6.90 9.45 10.29
N PHE A 123 -8.16 9.88 10.13
CA PHE A 123 -9.31 9.10 10.59
C PHE A 123 -9.43 7.78 9.82
N TYR A 124 -9.27 7.80 8.49
CA TYR A 124 -9.26 6.58 7.69
C TYR A 124 -8.08 5.65 8.02
N ASP A 125 -6.86 6.19 8.10
CA ASP A 125 -5.67 5.41 8.46
C ASP A 125 -5.85 4.69 9.81
N ILE A 126 -6.45 5.36 10.81
CA ILE A 126 -6.69 4.80 12.14
C ILE A 126 -7.82 3.75 12.14
N ASN A 127 -8.92 3.97 11.42
CA ASN A 127 -9.99 2.96 11.30
C ASN A 127 -9.45 1.68 10.68
N MET A 128 -8.72 1.81 9.57
CA MET A 128 -8.09 0.68 8.90
C MET A 128 -7.15 -0.11 9.83
N MET A 129 -6.44 0.59 10.72
CA MET A 129 -5.56 -0.06 11.70
C MET A 129 -6.34 -0.85 12.75
N VAL A 130 -7.49 -0.33 13.18
CA VAL A 130 -8.40 -1.06 14.07
C VAL A 130 -8.91 -2.32 13.39
N ASP A 131 -9.38 -2.22 12.14
CA ASP A 131 -9.88 -3.36 11.37
C ASP A 131 -8.80 -4.45 11.22
N GLN A 132 -7.57 -4.06 10.89
CA GLN A 132 -6.42 -4.97 10.80
C GLN A 132 -6.13 -5.65 12.15
N HIS A 133 -6.13 -4.91 13.26
CA HIS A 133 -5.88 -5.48 14.58
C HIS A 133 -6.99 -6.42 15.07
N CYS A 134 -8.24 -6.16 14.70
CA CYS A 134 -9.37 -7.06 14.99
C CYS A 134 -9.27 -8.40 14.25
N GLN A 135 -8.58 -8.43 13.11
CA GLN A 135 -8.39 -9.63 12.27
C GLN A 135 -7.09 -10.38 12.56
N THR A 136 -6.25 -9.88 13.47
CA THR A 136 -4.93 -10.46 13.78
C THR A 136 -4.95 -11.15 15.15
N GLU A 137 -4.39 -12.36 15.22
CA GLU A 137 -4.19 -13.08 16.49
C GLU A 137 -2.71 -13.07 16.93
N PRO A 138 -2.41 -12.83 18.22
CA PRO A 138 -3.36 -12.48 19.28
C PRO A 138 -3.84 -11.03 19.15
N VAL A 139 -5.08 -10.79 19.59
CA VAL A 139 -5.69 -9.45 19.56
C VAL A 139 -5.02 -8.54 20.59
N ASP A 140 -4.50 -7.40 20.12
CA ASP A 140 -3.94 -6.34 20.96
C ASP A 140 -5.05 -5.37 21.41
N ASN A 141 -5.76 -5.77 22.47
CA ASN A 141 -6.87 -5.01 23.04
C ASN A 141 -6.44 -3.63 23.57
N GLU A 142 -5.21 -3.49 24.06
CA GLU A 142 -4.70 -2.21 24.56
C GLU A 142 -4.57 -1.21 23.41
N LYS A 143 -3.93 -1.64 22.32
CA LYS A 143 -3.76 -0.80 21.13
C LYS A 143 -5.09 -0.47 20.48
N ILE A 144 -6.01 -1.44 20.35
CA ILE A 144 -7.38 -1.18 19.87
C ILE A 144 -8.08 -0.13 20.75
N GLY A 145 -7.94 -0.23 22.08
CA GLY A 145 -8.48 0.75 23.01
C GLY A 145 -7.91 2.16 22.82
N ILE A 146 -6.62 2.30 22.54
CA ILE A 146 -5.98 3.59 22.19
C ILE A 146 -6.57 4.15 20.89
N LEU A 147 -6.64 3.35 19.84
CA LEU A 147 -7.14 3.75 18.53
C LEU A 147 -8.62 4.18 18.58
N ASN A 148 -9.48 3.38 19.23
CA ASN A 148 -10.90 3.70 19.40
C ASN A 148 -11.12 5.01 20.17
N ARG A 149 -10.33 5.29 21.21
CA ARG A 149 -10.38 6.57 21.91
C ARG A 149 -10.03 7.76 21.02
N LEU A 150 -9.08 7.60 20.09
CA LEU A 150 -8.73 8.65 19.12
C LEU A 150 -9.88 8.92 18.15
N LEU A 151 -10.52 7.86 17.65
CA LEU A 151 -11.68 7.94 16.76
C LEU A 151 -12.86 8.64 17.43
N SER A 152 -13.29 8.18 18.61
CA SER A 152 -14.41 8.79 19.34
C SER A 152 -14.17 10.27 19.65
N LYS A 153 -12.94 10.63 20.06
CA LYS A 153 -12.58 12.04 20.30
C LYS A 153 -12.66 12.89 19.03
N TYR A 154 -12.38 12.34 17.86
CA TYR A 154 -12.48 13.08 16.59
C TYR A 154 -13.94 13.33 16.21
N GLU A 155 -14.79 12.30 16.30
CA GLU A 155 -16.22 12.40 15.98
C GLU A 155 -16.95 13.38 16.91
N GLN A 156 -16.71 13.31 18.22
CA GLN A 156 -17.28 14.25 19.19
C GLN A 156 -16.91 15.71 18.90
N ARG A 157 -15.70 15.96 18.37
CA ARG A 157 -15.28 17.31 17.97
C ARG A 157 -15.99 17.77 16.70
N LYS A 158 -16.36 16.84 15.82
CA LYS A 158 -17.09 17.13 14.58
C LYS A 158 -18.55 17.50 14.88
N THR A 159 -19.21 16.80 15.79
CA THR A 159 -20.60 17.06 16.20
C THR A 159 -20.77 18.34 17.03
N ARG A 160 -19.71 18.79 17.72
CA ARG A 160 -19.72 20.03 18.52
C ARG A 160 -19.44 21.31 17.72
N LYS A 161 -19.01 21.21 16.45
CA LYS A 161 -18.91 22.39 15.58
C LYS A 161 -20.31 22.72 15.05
N PRO A 162 -20.88 23.91 15.32
CA PRO A 162 -22.11 24.32 14.65
C PRO A 162 -21.83 24.35 13.14
N THR A 163 -22.73 23.76 12.35
CA THR A 163 -22.85 24.09 10.94
C THR A 163 -23.05 25.60 10.85
N ALA A 164 -22.06 26.30 10.32
CA ALA A 164 -22.16 27.71 9.98
C ALA A 164 -22.99 27.87 8.69
#